data_AF-A0A0R1EDI3-F1
#
_entry.id   AF-A0A0R1EDI3-F1
#
_cell.length_a   1.000
_cell.length_b   1.000
_cell.length_c   1.000
_cell.angle_alpha   90.00
_cell.angle_beta   90.00
_cell.angle_gamma   90.00
#
_symmetry.space_group_name_H-M   'P 1'
#
loop_
_entity.id
_entity.type
_entity.pdbx_description
1 polymer ?
#
loop_
_entity_poly.entity_id
_entity_poly.type
_entity_poly.pdbx_seq_one_letter_code
_entity_poly.pdbx_strand_id
1 'polypeptide(L)'
;MANVKIVESKLDIFHAPQTHSLAHAVESSFTAERGTLAWQFALIYGDVDELRQRRVSRGNCAVLEHNARFIYYLVTKSSLYEASTYDDVQSALICMREHMREHGVTKLAIPRLGCGIDRLDWLRVRSLLDLVFAEDSVDIIAFFYTPPQMVKDTLNVVCPTCRHMKTIHLPSRSVSGSRSSLHREKTPF
;
A
#
# COMPACT_ATOMS: atom_id res chain seq x y z
N MET A 1 -13.89 25.98 -4.11
CA MET A 1 -14.29 24.56 -3.97
C MET A 1 -13.04 23.74 -4.18
N ALA A 2 -12.63 22.96 -3.18
CA ALA A 2 -11.60 21.96 -3.37
C ALA A 2 -12.12 20.90 -4.36
N ASN A 3 -11.27 20.37 -5.22
CA ASN A 3 -11.66 19.35 -6.19
C ASN A 3 -10.65 18.22 -6.14
N VAL A 4 -11.14 17.03 -5.81
CA VAL A 4 -10.36 15.79 -5.83
C VAL A 4 -10.24 15.34 -7.27
N LYS A 5 -9.01 15.19 -7.74
CA LYS A 5 -8.75 14.73 -9.11
C LYS A 5 -8.28 13.29 -9.07
N ILE A 6 -9.18 12.36 -9.38
CA ILE A 6 -8.85 10.93 -9.48
C ILE A 6 -8.65 10.55 -10.94
N VAL A 7 -7.44 10.11 -11.29
CA VAL A 7 -7.10 9.54 -12.60
C VAL A 7 -6.71 8.08 -12.45
N GLU A 8 -7.03 7.27 -13.45
CA GLU A 8 -6.75 5.83 -13.41
C GLU A 8 -5.61 5.45 -14.34
N SER A 9 -4.71 4.57 -13.89
CA SER A 9 -3.53 4.13 -14.63
C SER A 9 -3.42 2.61 -14.67
N LYS A 10 -3.22 2.04 -15.87
CA LYS A 10 -3.00 0.60 -16.07
C LYS A 10 -1.56 0.15 -15.76
N LEU A 11 -0.69 1.08 -15.38
CA LEU A 11 0.67 0.75 -14.95
C LEU A 11 0.66 0.12 -13.55
N ASP A 12 1.80 -0.42 -13.14
CA ASP A 12 1.99 -0.83 -11.76
C ASP A 12 2.20 0.40 -10.84
N ILE A 13 1.66 0.36 -9.63
CA ILE A 13 1.73 1.47 -8.65
C ILE A 13 3.16 1.92 -8.34
N PHE A 14 4.15 1.03 -8.42
CA PHE A 14 5.54 1.40 -8.18
C PHE A 14 6.14 2.27 -9.30
N HIS A 15 5.39 2.50 -10.40
CA HIS A 15 5.71 3.53 -11.41
C HIS A 15 5.16 4.91 -11.07
N ALA A 16 4.45 5.07 -9.94
CA ALA A 16 3.98 6.36 -9.48
C ALA A 16 5.14 7.37 -9.38
N PRO A 17 4.92 8.64 -9.74
CA PRO A 17 5.96 9.66 -9.61
C PRO A 17 6.44 9.78 -8.15
N GLN A 18 7.73 10.06 -7.94
CA GLN A 18 8.30 10.25 -6.61
C GLN A 18 7.65 11.42 -5.83
N THR A 19 7.02 12.35 -6.56
CA THR A 19 6.24 13.46 -5.99
C THR A 19 4.91 13.03 -5.36
N HIS A 20 4.49 11.78 -5.51
CA HIS A 20 3.29 11.24 -4.89
C HIS A 20 3.69 10.34 -3.71
N SER A 21 3.04 10.58 -2.57
CA SER A 21 3.00 9.62 -1.47
C SER A 21 2.19 8.39 -1.91
N LEU A 22 2.47 7.22 -1.33
CA LEU A 22 1.79 5.98 -1.68
C LEU A 22 0.85 5.54 -0.57
N ALA A 23 -0.27 4.91 -0.89
CA ALA A 23 -1.08 4.21 0.10
C ALA A 23 -1.50 2.81 -0.38
N HIS A 24 -1.60 1.86 0.55
CA HIS A 24 -2.19 0.55 0.28
C HIS A 24 -2.87 -0.03 1.53
N ALA A 25 -3.77 -0.98 1.30
CA ALA A 25 -4.48 -1.69 2.36
C ALA A 25 -3.65 -2.83 2.95
N VAL A 26 -3.68 -2.97 4.27
CA VAL A 26 -3.03 -4.05 5.05
C VAL A 26 -3.92 -4.54 6.20
N GLU A 27 -3.52 -5.67 6.77
CA GLU A 27 -4.02 -6.13 8.07
C GLU A 27 -3.20 -5.58 9.24
N SER A 28 -3.78 -5.57 10.44
CA SER A 28 -3.20 -4.94 11.64
C SER A 28 -1.88 -5.56 12.14
N SER A 29 -1.57 -6.81 11.77
CA SER A 29 -0.27 -7.42 12.09
C SER A 29 0.82 -7.20 11.03
N PHE A 30 0.46 -6.51 9.93
CA PHE A 30 1.31 -6.28 8.77
C PHE A 30 1.93 -7.57 8.21
N THR A 31 1.23 -8.70 8.34
CA THR A 31 1.61 -9.94 7.66
C THR A 31 1.23 -9.80 6.19
N ALA A 32 2.10 -10.25 5.29
CA ALA A 32 1.85 -10.22 3.86
C ALA A 32 2.23 -11.56 3.23
N GLU A 33 1.34 -12.10 2.39
CA GLU A 33 1.61 -13.33 1.64
C GLU A 33 2.50 -13.03 0.45
N ARG A 34 3.44 -13.94 0.15
CA ARG A 34 4.34 -13.81 -1.00
C ARG A 34 3.53 -13.60 -2.29
N GLY A 35 3.95 -12.62 -3.09
CA GLY A 35 3.33 -12.28 -4.37
C GLY A 35 2.23 -11.21 -4.27
N THR A 36 1.71 -10.94 -3.06
CA THR A 36 0.72 -9.88 -2.85
C THR A 36 1.34 -8.48 -2.97
N LEU A 37 0.50 -7.46 -3.16
CA LEU A 37 0.94 -6.07 -3.17
C LEU A 37 1.58 -5.68 -1.83
N ALA A 38 0.98 -6.08 -0.70
CA ALA A 38 1.52 -5.77 0.62
C ALA A 38 2.94 -6.35 0.83
N TRP A 39 3.21 -7.52 0.25
CA TRP A 39 4.53 -8.12 0.29
C TRP A 39 5.54 -7.37 -0.57
N GLN A 40 5.13 -6.85 -1.73
CA GLN A 40 5.97 -5.98 -2.56
C GLN A 40 6.32 -4.66 -1.83
N PHE A 41 5.34 -4.03 -1.17
CA PHE A 41 5.58 -2.86 -0.33
C PHE A 41 6.60 -3.15 0.78
N ALA A 42 6.46 -4.29 1.47
CA ALA A 42 7.41 -4.71 2.50
C ALA A 42 8.84 -4.90 1.97
N LEU A 43 8.99 -5.46 0.76
CA LEU A 43 10.31 -5.63 0.12
C LEU A 43 10.94 -4.31 -0.33
N ILE A 44 10.13 -3.37 -0.80
CA ILE A 44 10.60 -2.11 -1.39
C ILE A 44 10.90 -1.07 -0.32
N TYR A 45 9.97 -0.89 0.63
CA TYR A 45 10.02 0.19 1.62
C TYR A 45 10.55 -0.26 2.97
N GLY A 46 10.64 -1.58 3.24
CA GLY A 46 11.19 -2.10 4.47
C GLY A 46 10.33 -1.84 5.71
N ASP A 47 10.96 -2.01 6.89
CA ASP A 47 10.50 -1.56 8.21
C ASP A 47 9.12 -2.04 8.71
N VAL A 48 8.67 -3.19 8.20
CA VAL A 48 7.45 -3.85 8.70
C VAL A 48 7.52 -4.13 10.21
N ASP A 49 8.72 -4.42 10.74
CA ASP A 49 8.89 -4.66 12.18
C ASP A 49 8.70 -3.39 13.02
N GLU A 50 9.07 -2.21 12.49
CA GLU A 50 8.76 -0.93 13.13
C GLU A 50 7.25 -0.69 13.12
N LEU A 51 6.59 -0.91 11.99
CA LEU A 51 5.14 -0.77 11.86
C LEU A 51 4.38 -1.69 12.83
N ARG A 52 4.85 -2.93 13.02
CA ARG A 52 4.29 -3.88 14.00
C ARG A 52 4.39 -3.38 15.44
N GLN A 53 5.48 -2.70 15.80
CA GLN A 53 5.66 -2.16 17.15
C GLN A 53 4.66 -1.04 17.47
N ARG A 54 4.17 -0.31 16.45
CA ARG A 54 3.19 0.77 16.61
C ARG A 54 1.79 0.28 16.98
N ARG A 55 1.48 -1.02 16.84
CA ARG A 55 0.19 -1.64 17.21
C ARG A 55 -1.03 -0.86 16.67
N VAL A 56 -0.98 -0.48 15.40
CA VAL A 56 -2.05 0.31 14.76
C VAL A 56 -3.31 -0.56 14.60
N SER A 57 -4.45 -0.05 15.10
CA SER A 57 -5.73 -0.75 15.06
C SER A 57 -6.46 -0.58 13.74
N ARG A 58 -7.43 -1.48 13.48
CA ARG A 58 -8.33 -1.41 12.31
C ARG A 58 -9.04 -0.05 12.25
N GLY A 59 -9.14 0.50 11.04
CA GLY A 59 -9.68 1.83 10.78
C GLY A 59 -8.67 2.97 10.94
N ASN A 60 -7.40 2.69 11.25
CA ASN A 60 -6.33 3.69 11.32
C ASN A 60 -5.29 3.48 10.21
N CYS A 61 -4.31 4.38 10.16
CA CYS A 61 -3.20 4.34 9.20
C CYS A 61 -1.86 4.35 9.93
N ALA A 62 -0.92 3.50 9.50
CA ALA A 62 0.48 3.65 9.86
C ALA A 62 1.22 4.41 8.76
N VAL A 63 2.25 5.19 9.13
CA VAL A 63 2.98 6.05 8.20
C VAL A 63 4.48 5.80 8.31
N LEU A 64 5.10 5.55 7.16
CA LEU A 64 6.55 5.49 7.01
C LEU A 64 7.00 6.65 6.12
N GLU A 65 8.06 7.35 6.50
CA GLU A 65 8.72 8.31 5.61
C GLU A 65 9.79 7.60 4.78
N HIS A 66 9.79 7.84 3.47
CA HIS A 66 10.77 7.22 2.57
C HIS A 66 11.10 8.16 1.42
N ASN A 67 12.35 8.61 1.34
CA ASN A 67 12.85 9.47 0.27
C ASN A 67 11.97 10.72 0.01
N ALA A 68 11.70 11.49 1.07
CA ALA A 68 10.92 12.73 1.05
C ALA A 68 9.45 12.59 0.60
N ARG A 69 8.87 11.40 0.75
CA ARG A 69 7.43 11.16 0.65
C ARG A 69 6.97 10.21 1.75
N PHE A 70 5.66 10.06 1.89
CA PHE A 70 5.08 9.14 2.86
C PHE A 70 4.55 7.87 2.18
N ILE A 71 4.64 6.77 2.92
CA ILE A 71 4.04 5.48 2.59
C ILE A 71 2.99 5.18 3.67
N TYR A 72 1.73 5.17 3.26
CA TYR A 72 0.55 5.00 4.11
C TYR A 72 0.07 3.55 4.07
N TYR A 73 0.04 2.92 5.23
CA TYR A 73 -0.44 1.56 5.44
C TYR A 73 -1.82 1.62 6.08
N LEU A 74 -2.87 1.53 5.26
CA LEU A 74 -4.26 1.61 5.68
C LEU A 74 -4.68 0.30 6.34
N VAL A 75 -4.84 0.29 7.66
CA VAL A 75 -5.20 -0.91 8.41
C VAL A 75 -6.70 -1.13 8.30
N THR A 76 -7.09 -1.97 7.35
CA THR A 76 -8.49 -2.13 6.93
C THR A 76 -9.11 -3.45 7.37
N LYS A 77 -8.29 -4.35 7.94
CA LYS A 77 -8.72 -5.65 8.47
C LYS A 77 -7.88 -6.07 9.66
N SER A 78 -8.45 -6.93 10.50
CA SER A 78 -7.77 -7.45 11.69
C SER A 78 -6.91 -8.67 11.37
N SER A 79 -7.24 -9.40 10.30
CA SER A 79 -6.48 -10.56 9.84
C SER A 79 -6.56 -10.76 8.33
N LEU A 80 -5.62 -11.52 7.75
CA LEU A 80 -5.62 -11.89 6.33
C LEU A 80 -6.89 -12.61 5.84
N TYR A 81 -7.60 -13.31 6.72
CA TYR A 81 -8.81 -14.09 6.40
C TYR A 81 -10.10 -13.28 6.46
N GLU A 82 -10.02 -12.05 6.97
CA GLU A 82 -11.14 -11.11 7.02
C GLU A 82 -11.14 -10.24 5.76
N ALA A 83 -12.33 -9.95 5.23
CA ALA A 83 -12.47 -8.96 4.16
C ALA A 83 -12.54 -7.56 4.76
N SER A 84 -11.86 -6.61 4.12
CA SER A 84 -12.01 -5.19 4.43
C SER A 84 -13.46 -4.74 4.24
N THR A 85 -13.98 -3.88 5.12
CA THR A 85 -15.29 -3.25 4.94
C THR A 85 -15.16 -1.82 4.41
N TYR A 86 -16.23 -1.26 3.85
CA TYR A 86 -16.25 0.14 3.43
C TYR A 86 -16.00 1.10 4.60
N ASP A 87 -16.51 0.78 5.79
CA ASP A 87 -16.36 1.61 6.99
C ASP A 87 -14.91 1.61 7.48
N ASP A 88 -14.25 0.45 7.42
CA ASP A 88 -12.82 0.35 7.76
C ASP A 88 -11.95 1.12 6.77
N VAL A 89 -12.25 1.02 5.46
CA VAL A 89 -11.56 1.79 4.41
C VAL A 89 -11.78 3.29 4.62
N GLN A 90 -13.01 3.72 4.86
CA GLN A 90 -13.33 5.13 5.10
C GLN A 90 -12.60 5.66 6.33
N SER A 91 -12.62 4.93 7.45
CA SER A 91 -11.96 5.34 8.68
C SER A 91 -10.45 5.48 8.48
N ALA A 92 -9.81 4.51 7.81
CA ALA A 92 -8.39 4.55 7.53
C ALA A 92 -8.01 5.70 6.57
N LEU A 93 -8.86 5.99 5.58
CA LEU A 93 -8.68 7.14 4.68
C LEU A 93 -8.78 8.48 5.42
N ILE A 94 -9.71 8.62 6.38
CA ILE A 94 -9.83 9.82 7.21
C ILE A 94 -8.55 10.00 8.05
N CYS A 95 -8.07 8.93 8.69
CA CYS A 95 -6.81 8.95 9.45
C CYS A 95 -5.62 9.39 8.57
N MET A 96 -5.51 8.84 7.36
CA MET A 96 -4.48 9.24 6.40
C MET A 96 -4.62 10.70 5.97
N ARG A 97 -5.85 11.17 5.69
CA ARG A 97 -6.12 12.56 5.29
C ARG A 97 -5.63 13.55 6.34
N GLU A 98 -5.88 13.31 7.63
CA GLU A 98 -5.40 14.22 8.68
C GLU A 98 -3.87 14.33 8.66
N HIS A 99 -3.16 13.19 8.56
CA HIS A 99 -1.71 13.22 8.41
C HIS A 99 -1.28 13.95 7.12
N MET A 100 -1.99 13.76 6.01
CA MET A 100 -1.70 14.46 4.75
C MET A 100 -1.83 15.98 4.92
N ARG A 101 -2.87 16.46 5.62
CA ARG A 101 -3.09 17.89 5.91
C ARG A 101 -1.95 18.46 6.75
N GLU A 102 -1.60 17.79 7.85
CA GLU A 102 -0.55 18.22 8.76
C GLU A 102 0.81 18.36 8.07
N HIS A 103 1.07 17.55 7.05
CA HIS A 103 2.36 17.48 6.35
C HIS A 103 2.34 18.07 4.94
N GLY A 104 1.25 18.74 4.54
CA GLY A 104 1.12 19.38 3.23
C GLY A 104 1.16 18.42 2.03
N VAL A 105 0.74 17.17 2.21
CA VAL A 105 0.72 16.15 1.15
C VAL A 105 -0.53 16.34 0.29
N THR A 106 -0.34 16.68 -0.98
CA THR A 106 -1.43 16.96 -1.93
C THR A 106 -1.47 15.98 -3.11
N LYS A 107 -0.56 15.01 -3.16
CA LYS A 107 -0.41 14.06 -4.26
C LYS A 107 -0.30 12.63 -3.74
N LEU A 108 -1.23 11.78 -4.17
CA LEU A 108 -1.37 10.42 -3.67
C LEU A 108 -1.43 9.41 -4.83
N ALA A 109 -0.76 8.29 -4.68
CA ALA A 109 -0.87 7.14 -5.56
C ALA A 109 -1.36 5.93 -4.77
N ILE A 110 -2.44 5.31 -5.23
CA ILE A 110 -3.09 4.18 -4.56
C ILE A 110 -3.34 3.05 -5.57
N PRO A 111 -3.40 1.78 -5.15
CA PRO A 111 -4.03 0.77 -5.99
C PRO A 111 -5.55 1.02 -5.95
N ARG A 112 -6.31 0.33 -6.78
CA ARG A 112 -7.76 0.21 -6.56
C ARG A 112 -8.02 -0.52 -5.22
N LEU A 113 -8.17 0.24 -4.14
CA LEU A 113 -8.19 -0.24 -2.76
C LEU A 113 -9.31 -1.27 -2.56
N GLY A 114 -9.00 -2.39 -1.90
CA GLY A 114 -9.96 -3.44 -1.55
C GLY A 114 -10.60 -4.19 -2.72
N CYS A 115 -10.26 -3.90 -3.98
CA CYS A 115 -10.94 -4.47 -5.15
C CYS A 115 -10.49 -5.91 -5.51
N GLY A 116 -9.39 -6.39 -4.92
CA GLY A 116 -8.85 -7.73 -5.17
C GLY A 116 -9.48 -8.79 -4.27
N ILE A 117 -8.68 -9.30 -3.33
CA ILE A 117 -9.10 -10.35 -2.37
C ILE A 117 -10.33 -9.93 -1.56
N ASP A 118 -10.43 -8.65 -1.20
CA ASP A 118 -11.51 -8.12 -0.36
C ASP A 118 -12.81 -7.84 -1.15
N ARG A 119 -12.79 -7.94 -2.49
CA ARG A 119 -13.96 -7.81 -3.39
C ARG A 119 -14.81 -6.55 -3.22
N LEU A 120 -14.23 -5.44 -2.74
CA LEU A 120 -14.89 -4.15 -2.72
C LEU A 120 -15.12 -3.62 -4.13
N ASP A 121 -16.20 -2.88 -4.32
CA ASP A 121 -16.51 -2.22 -5.59
C ASP A 121 -15.70 -0.93 -5.72
N TRP A 122 -14.92 -0.82 -6.80
CA TRP A 122 -14.06 0.33 -7.04
C TRP A 122 -14.83 1.64 -7.14
N LEU A 123 -16.01 1.67 -7.76
CA LEU A 123 -16.80 2.89 -7.89
C LEU A 123 -17.27 3.37 -6.51
N ARG A 124 -17.62 2.44 -5.61
CA ARG A 124 -17.98 2.78 -4.23
C ARG A 124 -16.77 3.27 -3.42
N VAL A 125 -15.61 2.65 -3.58
CA VAL A 125 -14.35 3.13 -2.96
C VAL A 125 -13.97 4.51 -3.51
N ARG A 126 -14.15 4.74 -4.80
CA ARG A 126 -13.94 6.05 -5.43
C ARG A 126 -14.86 7.11 -4.83
N SER A 127 -16.13 6.81 -4.62
CA SER A 127 -17.05 7.72 -3.91
C SER A 127 -16.62 8.00 -2.47
N LEU A 128 -16.01 7.03 -1.77
CA LEU A 128 -15.44 7.28 -0.44
C LEU A 128 -14.24 8.22 -0.51
N LEU A 129 -13.37 8.10 -1.52
CA LEU A 129 -12.27 9.05 -1.72
C LEU A 129 -12.78 10.46 -1.98
N ASP A 130 -13.77 10.61 -2.86
CA ASP A 130 -14.41 11.90 -3.14
C ASP A 130 -15.03 12.51 -1.87
N LEU A 131 -15.69 11.69 -1.03
CA LEU A 131 -16.28 12.13 0.24
C LEU A 131 -15.22 12.53 1.27
N VAL A 132 -14.20 11.70 1.48
CA VAL A 132 -13.17 11.93 2.51
C VAL A 132 -12.36 13.17 2.17
N PHE A 133 -12.02 13.39 0.90
CA PHE A 133 -11.22 14.52 0.46
C PHE A 133 -12.05 15.68 -0.10
N ALA A 134 -13.36 15.73 0.17
CA ALA A 134 -14.27 16.74 -0.40
C ALA A 134 -13.83 18.20 -0.14
N GLU A 135 -13.10 18.44 0.94
CA GLU A 135 -12.59 19.76 1.35
C GLU A 135 -11.10 19.97 1.01
N ASP A 136 -10.47 18.98 0.36
CA ASP A 136 -9.03 18.93 0.13
C ASP A 136 -8.68 18.96 -1.36
N SER A 137 -7.64 19.70 -1.71
CA SER A 137 -7.11 19.72 -3.08
C SER A 137 -6.06 18.63 -3.24
N VAL A 138 -6.51 17.42 -3.57
CA VAL A 138 -5.66 16.24 -3.70
C VAL A 138 -5.73 15.66 -5.13
N ASP A 139 -4.56 15.47 -5.72
CA ASP A 139 -4.38 14.70 -6.95
C ASP A 139 -4.15 13.22 -6.59
N ILE A 140 -5.06 12.34 -7.04
CA ILE A 140 -4.99 10.89 -6.80
C ILE A 140 -4.78 10.15 -8.12
N ILE A 141 -3.76 9.30 -8.18
CA ILE A 141 -3.59 8.30 -9.25
C ILE A 141 -3.97 6.93 -8.71
N ALA A 142 -5.03 6.35 -9.24
CA ALA A 142 -5.48 5.00 -8.93
C ALA A 142 -4.91 3.98 -9.94
N PHE A 143 -4.13 3.02 -9.46
CA PHE A 143 -3.48 2.01 -10.28
C PHE A 143 -4.26 0.70 -10.29
N PHE A 144 -4.34 0.08 -11.46
CA PHE A 144 -4.82 -1.30 -11.57
C PHE A 144 -3.75 -2.23 -11.01
N TYR A 145 -4.13 -3.08 -10.04
CA TYR A 145 -3.23 -4.12 -9.59
C TYR A 145 -3.39 -5.35 -10.47
N THR A 146 -2.31 -5.70 -11.19
CA THR A 146 -2.19 -7.00 -11.83
C THR A 146 -1.15 -7.79 -11.03
N PRO A 147 -1.52 -8.93 -10.41
CA PRO A 147 -0.55 -9.75 -9.71
C PRO A 147 0.61 -10.10 -10.63
N PRO A 148 1.87 -9.99 -10.17
CA PRO A 148 3.01 -10.35 -10.99
C PRO A 148 2.90 -11.83 -11.37
N GLN A 149 3.19 -12.16 -12.64
CA GLN A 149 3.34 -13.55 -13.05
C GLN A 149 4.58 -14.10 -12.36
N MET A 150 4.39 -14.98 -11.38
CA MET A 150 5.49 -15.65 -10.69
C MET A 150 6.14 -16.68 -11.63
N VAL A 151 7.17 -16.27 -12.35
CA VAL A 151 7.98 -17.19 -13.16
C VAL A 151 9.32 -17.40 -12.43
N LYS A 152 9.55 -18.62 -11.92
CA LYS A 152 10.81 -19.08 -11.29
C LYS A 152 11.37 -18.16 -10.19
N ASP A 153 10.97 -18.35 -8.92
CA ASP A 153 11.59 -17.80 -7.70
C ASP A 153 12.18 -16.37 -7.79
N THR A 154 11.66 -15.52 -8.67
CA THR A 154 12.22 -14.20 -8.94
C THR A 154 11.09 -13.19 -9.01
N LEU A 155 11.37 -11.99 -8.49
CA LEU A 155 10.45 -10.86 -8.55
C LEU A 155 11.18 -9.69 -9.20
N ASN A 156 10.60 -9.17 -10.27
CA ASN A 156 11.06 -7.93 -10.88
C ASN A 156 10.44 -6.76 -10.13
N VAL A 157 11.30 -5.96 -9.51
CA VAL A 157 10.91 -4.79 -8.71
C VAL A 157 11.48 -3.56 -9.37
N VAL A 158 10.64 -2.54 -9.59
CA VAL A 158 11.09 -1.24 -10.07
C VAL A 158 11.58 -0.43 -8.88
N CYS A 159 12.83 0.04 -8.92
CA CYS A 159 13.37 0.93 -7.92
C CYS A 159 12.53 2.22 -7.89
N PRO A 160 11.93 2.61 -6.76
CA PRO A 160 11.09 3.80 -6.69
C PRO A 160 11.88 5.09 -6.97
N THR A 161 13.20 5.08 -6.73
CA THR A 161 14.06 6.27 -6.85
C THR A 161 14.60 6.46 -8.26
N CYS A 162 15.22 5.43 -8.87
CA CYS A 162 15.89 5.56 -10.17
C CYS A 162 15.14 4.90 -11.33
N ARG A 163 13.99 4.26 -11.06
CA ARG A 163 13.16 3.52 -12.03
C ARG A 163 13.85 2.35 -12.74
N HIS A 164 15.07 1.98 -12.35
CA HIS A 164 15.70 0.75 -12.82
C HIS A 164 14.97 -0.47 -12.25
N MET A 165 14.74 -1.45 -13.11
CA MET A 165 14.17 -2.73 -12.71
C MET A 165 15.27 -3.63 -12.16
N LYS A 166 15.05 -4.18 -10.97
CA LYS A 166 15.94 -5.13 -10.29
C LYS A 166 15.22 -6.47 -10.16
N THR A 167 15.89 -7.55 -10.55
CA THR A 167 15.39 -8.91 -10.33
C THR A 167 15.87 -9.43 -8.98
N ILE A 168 14.95 -9.60 -8.05
CA ILE A 168 15.22 -10.18 -6.74
C ILE A 168 15.05 -11.69 -6.84
N HIS A 169 16.08 -12.45 -6.50
CA HIS A 169 15.98 -13.90 -6.34
C HIS A 169 15.44 -14.20 -4.95
N LEU A 170 14.37 -14.96 -4.91
CA LEU A 170 13.64 -15.28 -3.71
C LEU A 170 14.10 -16.66 -3.20
N PRO A 171 14.28 -16.83 -1.88
CA PRO A 171 14.63 -18.14 -1.33
C PRO A 171 13.53 -19.15 -1.68
N SER A 172 13.95 -20.37 -2.03
CA SER A 172 13.07 -21.49 -2.38
C SER A 172 12.09 -21.77 -1.24
N ARG A 173 10.84 -22.14 -1.56
CA ARG A 173 9.84 -22.59 -0.56
C ARG A 173 10.35 -23.85 0.14
N SER A 174 10.96 -23.74 1.31
CA SER A 174 11.21 -24.92 2.15
C SER A 174 9.87 -25.46 2.65
N VAL A 175 9.60 -26.72 2.35
CA VAL A 175 8.47 -27.48 2.91
C VAL A 175 8.83 -27.85 4.35
N SER A 176 8.72 -26.90 5.27
CA SER A 176 8.76 -27.19 6.70
C SER A 176 8.09 -26.07 7.46
N GLY A 177 7.04 -26.41 8.19
CA GLY A 177 6.28 -25.49 9.03
C GLY A 177 7.18 -24.72 10.00
N SER A 178 7.30 -23.42 9.77
CA SER A 178 7.56 -22.39 10.77
C SER A 178 7.39 -21.07 10.03
N ARG A 179 6.52 -20.19 10.56
CA ARG A 179 6.36 -18.81 10.10
C ARG A 179 7.68 -18.09 10.35
N SER A 180 8.63 -18.15 9.42
CA SER A 180 9.79 -17.28 9.45
C SER A 180 9.33 -15.88 9.03
N SER A 181 9.18 -15.01 10.03
CA SER A 181 9.20 -13.57 9.81
C SER A 181 10.46 -13.26 8.99
N LEU A 182 10.32 -12.49 7.91
CA LEU A 182 11.43 -12.01 7.10
C LEU A 182 12.40 -11.24 8.01
N HIS A 183 13.34 -11.95 8.62
CA HIS A 183 14.43 -11.39 9.38
C HIS A 183 15.40 -10.76 8.40
N ARG A 184 15.46 -9.43 8.45
CA ARG A 184 16.68 -8.63 8.32
C ARG A 184 17.56 -8.98 7.12
N GLU A 185 17.01 -8.85 5.92
CA GLU A 185 17.80 -8.29 4.81
C GLU A 185 17.49 -6.81 4.76
N LYS A 186 18.53 -5.98 4.95
CA LYS A 186 18.43 -4.54 4.68
C LYS A 186 17.83 -4.37 3.29
N THR A 187 16.95 -3.39 3.15
CA THR A 187 16.26 -3.06 1.91
C THR A 187 17.19 -3.26 0.70
N PRO A 188 16.74 -3.94 -0.37
CA PRO A 188 17.54 -4.09 -1.59
C PRO A 188 17.75 -2.76 -2.35
N PHE A 189 17.33 -1.63 -1.75
CA PHE A 189 17.39 -0.24 -2.20
C PHE A 189 17.84 0.66 -1.04
#